data_AF-A0A1V3X1T6-F1
#
_entry.id   AF-A0A1V3X1T6-F1
#
_cell.length_a   1.000
_cell.length_b   1.000
_cell.length_c   1.000
_cell.angle_alpha   90.00
_cell.angle_beta   90.00
_cell.angle_gamma   90.00
#
_symmetry.space_group_name_H-M   'P 1'
#
loop_
_entity.id
_entity.type
_entity.pdbx_description
1 polymer ?
#
loop_
_entity_poly.entity_id
_entity_poly.type
_entity_poly.pdbx_seq_one_letter_code
_entity_poly.pdbx_strand_id
1 'polypeptide(L)'
;MTGVPLRFGVFITPFHPTGQSPTVALEYDMERVVALDRLGYDEAWFGEHHSGGYELIACPEIFIAAAAERTKHIRLGTGVVSLPYHHPLMVADRWVLLDHLTRAGSCSARPRRAAVGRLHDGYRSDRSAPDDAGVAGGDSGAIPRRAE
;
A
#
# COMPACT_ATOMS: atom_id res chain seq x y z
N MET A 1 -14.72 26.03 -19.25
CA MET A 1 -13.50 25.25 -18.95
C MET A 1 -13.87 24.20 -17.92
N THR A 2 -14.19 22.97 -18.34
CA THR A 2 -14.48 21.86 -17.43
C THR A 2 -13.34 20.85 -17.53
N GLY A 3 -12.18 21.22 -16.98
CA GLY A 3 -11.08 20.27 -16.79
C GLY A 3 -11.30 19.53 -15.48
N VAL A 4 -11.23 18.21 -15.51
CA VAL A 4 -11.16 17.41 -14.27
C VAL A 4 -9.91 17.87 -13.51
N PRO A 5 -10.02 18.29 -12.23
CA PRO A 5 -8.86 18.75 -11.47
C PRO A 5 -7.83 17.62 -11.34
N LEU A 6 -6.55 17.97 -11.46
CA LEU A 6 -5.45 17.04 -11.21
C LEU A 6 -5.46 16.61 -9.75
N ARG A 7 -5.25 15.31 -9.51
CA ARG A 7 -5.23 14.69 -8.19
C ARG A 7 -3.84 14.16 -7.88
N PHE A 8 -3.40 14.34 -6.63
CA PHE A 8 -2.07 13.96 -6.18
C PHE A 8 -2.15 12.88 -5.10
N GLY A 9 -1.58 11.72 -5.41
CA GLY A 9 -1.40 10.62 -4.47
C GLY A 9 0.05 10.44 -4.08
N VAL A 10 0.30 9.94 -2.87
CA VAL A 10 1.64 9.57 -2.41
C VAL A 10 1.66 8.13 -1.94
N PHE A 11 2.67 7.39 -2.39
CA PHE A 11 3.00 6.09 -1.83
C PHE A 11 3.96 6.31 -0.66
N ILE A 12 3.52 5.96 0.55
CA ILE A 12 4.36 6.02 1.74
C ILE A 12 5.23 4.76 1.70
N THR A 13 6.48 4.92 1.27
CA THR A 13 7.54 3.94 1.47
C THR A 13 8.24 4.26 2.79
N PRO A 14 7.94 3.54 3.88
CA PRO A 14 8.54 3.82 5.18
C PRO A 14 9.96 3.24 5.21
N PHE A 15 10.90 3.81 4.45
CA PHE A 15 12.30 3.39 4.49
C PHE A 15 12.97 3.98 5.73
N HIS A 16 12.99 3.20 6.81
CA HIS A 16 13.60 3.64 8.07
C HIS A 16 15.02 3.08 8.22
N PRO A 17 15.94 3.82 8.86
CA PRO A 17 17.25 3.30 9.22
C PRO A 17 17.16 2.02 10.06
N THR A 18 17.91 0.99 9.66
CA THR A 18 18.02 -0.24 10.44
C THR A 18 18.62 0.05 11.81
N GLY A 19 17.99 -0.45 12.87
CA GLY A 19 18.40 -0.21 14.26
C GLY A 19 17.69 0.96 14.95
N GLN A 20 16.88 1.74 14.23
CA GLN A 20 15.94 2.68 14.85
C GLN A 20 14.82 1.91 15.59
N SER A 21 14.29 2.50 16.65
CA SER A 21 13.09 1.99 17.31
C SER A 21 11.92 1.90 16.31
N PRO A 22 11.30 0.72 16.13
CA PRO A 22 10.14 0.58 15.25
C PRO A 22 8.98 1.50 15.62
N THR A 23 8.81 1.78 16.91
CA THR A 23 7.77 2.69 17.41
C THR A 23 7.97 4.11 16.86
N VAL A 24 9.20 4.63 16.95
CA VAL A 24 9.51 6.00 16.48
C VAL A 24 9.34 6.12 14.97
N ALA A 25 9.74 5.08 14.24
CA ALA A 25 9.58 5.01 12.79
C ALA A 25 8.09 5.02 12.37
N LEU A 26 7.25 4.21 13.03
CA LEU A 26 5.81 4.19 12.76
C LEU A 26 5.10 5.50 13.19
N GLU A 27 5.55 6.14 14.27
CA GLU A 27 5.07 7.46 14.68
C GLU A 27 5.40 8.51 13.61
N TYR A 28 6.61 8.51 13.07
CA TYR A 28 7.02 9.38 11.98
C TYR A 28 6.15 9.19 10.73
N ASP A 29 5.88 7.94 10.33
CA ASP A 29 4.99 7.67 9.20
C ASP A 29 3.58 8.22 9.42
N MET A 30 3.07 8.08 10.65
CA MET A 30 1.75 8.58 11.01
C MET A 30 1.68 10.11 10.98
N GLU A 31 2.69 10.79 11.52
CA GLU A 31 2.80 12.26 11.45
C GLU A 31 2.85 12.75 10.00
N ARG A 32 3.57 12.03 9.15
CA ARG A 32 3.69 12.34 7.72
C ARG A 32 2.34 12.26 7.01
N VAL A 33 1.54 11.23 7.29
CA VAL A 33 0.18 11.09 6.73
C VAL A 33 -0.73 12.23 7.19
N VAL A 34 -0.65 12.62 8.47
CA VAL A 34 -1.41 13.76 9.00
C VAL A 34 -0.97 15.08 8.34
N ALA A 35 0.32 15.25 8.07
CA ALA A 35 0.82 16.41 7.34
C ALA A 35 0.31 16.45 5.90
N LEU A 36 0.31 15.32 5.19
CA LEU A 36 -0.19 15.20 3.82
C LEU A 36 -1.68 15.56 3.71
N ASP A 37 -2.49 15.12 4.69
CA ASP A 37 -3.91 15.51 4.80
C ASP A 37 -4.07 17.04 4.93
N ARG A 38 -3.24 17.68 5.76
CA ARG A 38 -3.25 19.15 5.94
C ARG A 38 -2.76 19.91 4.71
N LEU A 39 -1.86 19.30 3.93
CA LEU A 39 -1.33 19.87 2.70
C LEU A 39 -2.27 19.69 1.50
N GLY A 40 -3.39 18.97 1.66
CA GLY A 40 -4.39 18.81 0.62
C GLY A 40 -4.07 17.72 -0.40
N TYR A 41 -3.25 16.72 -0.04
CA TYR A 41 -3.10 15.53 -0.87
C TYR A 41 -4.40 14.74 -0.96
N ASP A 42 -4.67 14.18 -2.14
CA ASP A 42 -5.88 13.41 -2.38
C ASP A 42 -5.82 12.01 -1.77
N GLU A 43 -4.65 11.36 -1.86
CA GLU A 43 -4.49 9.95 -1.51
C GLU A 43 -3.13 9.65 -0.85
N ALA A 44 -3.13 8.78 0.15
CA ALA A 44 -1.94 8.16 0.72
C ALA A 44 -2.08 6.63 0.69
N TRP A 45 -1.02 5.96 0.22
CA TRP A 45 -1.01 4.53 -0.03
C TRP A 45 0.11 3.85 0.77
N PHE A 46 -0.18 2.71 1.40
CA PHE A 46 0.75 1.96 2.25
C PHE A 46 1.04 0.56 1.69
N GLY A 47 2.32 0.18 1.65
CA GLY A 47 2.77 -1.17 1.30
C GLY A 47 2.78 -2.14 2.48
N GLU A 48 2.67 -3.43 2.20
CA GLU A 48 2.79 -4.52 3.18
C GLU A 48 4.21 -5.12 3.17
N HIS A 49 4.89 -5.10 4.32
CA HIS A 49 6.28 -5.56 4.48
C HIS A 49 6.48 -6.31 5.80
N HIS A 50 7.18 -7.45 5.75
CA HIS A 50 7.31 -8.37 6.90
C HIS A 50 8.74 -8.57 7.42
N SER A 51 9.76 -8.46 6.56
CA SER A 51 11.09 -9.03 6.85
C SER A 51 12.29 -8.17 6.45
N GLY A 52 12.10 -6.87 6.19
CA GLY A 52 13.19 -5.96 5.80
C GLY A 52 13.85 -5.23 6.98
N GLY A 53 13.14 -5.04 8.09
CA GLY A 53 13.63 -4.25 9.23
C GLY A 53 13.73 -2.74 8.98
N TYR A 54 13.61 -2.30 7.73
CA TYR A 54 13.53 -0.90 7.33
C TYR A 54 12.09 -0.49 6.96
N GLU A 55 11.28 -1.36 6.34
CA GLU A 55 9.84 -1.18 6.13
C GLU A 55 9.03 -1.95 7.17
N LEU A 56 8.23 -1.25 7.97
CA LEU A 56 7.69 -1.78 9.23
C LEU A 56 6.18 -2.09 9.22
N ILE A 57 5.47 -1.72 8.15
CA ILE A 57 4.02 -1.88 8.06
C ILE A 57 3.68 -3.29 7.54
N ALA A 58 3.44 -4.23 8.46
CA ALA A 58 3.06 -5.62 8.14
C ALA A 58 1.56 -5.82 7.92
N CYS A 59 0.72 -4.92 8.45
CA CYS A 59 -0.75 -4.96 8.32
C CYS A 59 -1.26 -3.57 7.93
N PRO A 60 -1.30 -3.22 6.63
CA PRO A 60 -1.73 -1.91 6.16
C PRO A 60 -3.13 -1.52 6.66
N GLU A 61 -4.05 -2.47 6.78
CA GLU A 61 -5.42 -2.24 7.25
C GLU A 61 -5.48 -1.66 8.68
N ILE A 62 -4.58 -2.10 9.56
CA ILE A 62 -4.49 -1.60 10.95
C ILE A 62 -3.91 -0.19 10.95
N PHE A 63 -2.86 0.04 10.16
CA PHE A 63 -2.28 1.37 10.02
C PHE A 63 -3.27 2.37 9.44
N ILE A 64 -4.04 1.97 8.43
CA ILE A 64 -5.12 2.77 7.82
C ILE A 64 -6.20 3.08 8.85
N ALA A 65 -6.62 2.12 9.67
CA ALA A 65 -7.61 2.37 10.73
C ALA A 65 -7.14 3.49 11.68
N ALA A 66 -5.88 3.43 12.11
CA ALA A 66 -5.29 4.45 12.98
C ALA A 66 -5.16 5.81 12.27
N ALA A 67 -4.73 5.82 11.01
CA ALA A 67 -4.59 7.04 10.21
C ALA A 67 -5.95 7.69 9.91
N ALA A 68 -7.00 6.91 9.68
CA ALA A 68 -8.34 7.40 9.39
C ALA A 68 -8.96 8.20 10.54
N GLU A 69 -8.61 7.89 11.79
CA GLU A 69 -9.04 8.67 12.95
C GLU A 69 -8.29 10.01 13.09
N ARG A 70 -7.06 10.08 12.57
CA ARG A 70 -6.18 11.26 12.66
C ARG A 70 -6.26 12.19 11.44
N THR A 71 -6.93 11.76 10.38
CA THR A 71 -7.08 12.51 9.13
C THR A 71 -8.55 12.82 8.81
N LYS A 72 -8.78 13.82 7.95
CA LYS A 72 -10.13 14.34 7.66
C LYS A 72 -10.50 14.32 6.19
N HIS A 73 -9.54 14.45 5.28
CA HIS A 73 -9.80 14.70 3.86
C HIS A 73 -9.12 13.69 2.93
N ILE A 74 -7.89 13.30 3.25
CA ILE A 74 -7.08 12.37 2.46
C ILE A 74 -7.72 10.99 2.39
N ARG A 75 -7.64 10.35 1.23
CA ARG A 75 -8.06 8.96 1.04
C ARG A 75 -6.90 8.04 1.38
N LEU A 76 -7.17 7.00 2.14
CA LEU A 76 -6.15 6.06 2.60
C LEU A 76 -6.33 4.71 1.91
N GLY A 77 -5.26 4.13 1.38
CA GLY A 77 -5.33 2.87 0.66
C GLY A 77 -4.09 2.00 0.85
N THR A 78 -4.16 0.77 0.33
CA THR A 78 -3.03 -0.15 0.28
C THR A 78 -2.51 -0.31 -1.14
N GLY A 79 -1.19 -0.40 -1.29
CA GLY A 79 -0.51 -0.68 -2.56
C GLY A 79 0.71 -1.57 -2.32
N VAL A 80 0.59 -2.72 -1.66
CA VAL A 80 -0.53 -3.68 -1.78
C VAL A 80 -0.78 -4.46 -0.48
N VAL A 81 -1.89 -5.20 -0.41
CA VAL A 81 -1.98 -6.39 0.43
C VAL A 81 -1.52 -7.59 -0.39
N SER A 82 -0.54 -8.31 0.13
CA SER A 82 0.06 -9.49 -0.49
C SER A 82 -0.87 -10.69 -0.34
N LEU A 83 -1.95 -10.72 -1.14
CA LEU A 83 -3.00 -11.75 -1.10
C LEU A 83 -2.49 -13.20 -0.98
N PRO A 84 -1.40 -13.63 -1.66
CA PRO A 84 -0.88 -14.99 -1.51
C PRO A 84 -0.41 -15.37 -0.09
N TYR A 85 -0.15 -14.39 0.79
CA TYR A 85 0.27 -14.62 2.18
C TYR A 85 -0.90 -14.78 3.16
N HIS A 86 -2.13 -14.51 2.73
CA HIS A 86 -3.29 -14.48 3.62
C HIS A 86 -4.39 -15.43 3.14
N HIS A 87 -5.21 -15.90 4.09
CA HIS A 87 -6.46 -16.55 3.73
C HIS A 87 -7.43 -15.50 3.15
N PRO A 88 -7.98 -15.68 1.93
CA PRO A 88 -8.75 -14.63 1.26
C PRO A 88 -10.00 -14.19 2.04
N LEU A 89 -10.67 -15.11 2.75
CA LEU A 89 -11.78 -14.76 3.64
C LEU A 89 -11.36 -13.80 4.76
N MET A 90 -10.19 -14.01 5.37
CA MET A 90 -9.69 -13.15 6.45
C MET A 90 -9.37 -11.75 5.93
N VAL A 91 -8.84 -11.66 4.71
CA VAL A 91 -8.61 -10.37 4.05
C VAL A 91 -9.94 -9.66 3.83
N ALA A 92 -10.93 -10.35 3.25
CA ALA A 92 -12.26 -9.77 3.01
C ALA A 92 -12.92 -9.26 4.31
N ASP A 93 -12.93 -10.06 5.38
CA ASP A 93 -13.54 -9.68 6.66
C ASP A 93 -12.90 -8.42 7.26
N ARG A 94 -11.56 -8.32 7.24
CA ARG A 94 -10.84 -7.15 7.74
C ARG A 94 -11.16 -5.89 6.94
N TRP A 95 -11.25 -6.01 5.61
CA TRP A 95 -11.58 -4.87 4.76
C TRP A 95 -13.03 -4.40 4.95
N VAL A 96 -13.98 -5.32 5.11
CA VAL A 96 -15.38 -4.98 5.42
C VAL A 96 -15.47 -4.26 6.76
N LEU A 97 -14.80 -4.77 7.80
CA LEU A 97 -14.74 -4.10 9.09
C LEU A 97 -14.13 -2.70 8.99
N LEU A 98 -13.00 -2.57 8.28
CA LEU A 98 -12.34 -1.29 8.08
C LEU A 98 -13.23 -0.29 7.33
N ASP A 99 -13.95 -0.73 6.31
CA ASP A 99 -14.90 0.11 5.57
C ASP A 99 -15.98 0.68 6.50
N HIS A 100 -16.55 -0.15 7.37
CA HIS A 100 -17.53 0.27 8.36
C HIS A 100 -16.95 1.24 9.41
N LEU A 101 -15.75 0.97 9.92
CA LEU A 101 -15.07 1.85 10.89
C LEU A 101 -14.76 3.22 10.30
N THR A 102 -14.30 3.25 9.05
CA THR A 102 -13.91 4.49 8.35
C THR A 102 -15.09 5.20 7.68
N ARG A 103 -16.27 4.55 7.65
CA ARG A 103 -17.50 5.01 6.99
C ARG A 103 -17.31 5.23 5.48
N ALA A 104 -16.43 4.47 4.86
CA ALA A 104 -16.10 4.63 3.44
C ALA A 104 -17.22 4.14 2.49
N GLY A 105 -18.08 3.22 2.94
CA GLY A 105 -19.22 2.68 2.20
C GLY A 105 -20.64 3.11 2.65
N SER A 106 -20.80 3.97 3.66
CA SER A 106 -22.12 4.42 4.15
C SER A 106 -22.43 5.84 3.68
N CYS A 107 -23.57 6.04 2.99
CA CYS A 107 -24.10 7.34 2.58
C CYS A 107 -24.00 8.41 3.69
N SER A 108 -22.98 9.25 3.64
CA SER A 108 -22.85 10.45 4.45
C SER A 108 -22.06 11.50 3.66
N ALA A 109 -22.60 12.71 3.59
CA ALA A 109 -22.10 13.84 2.81
C ALA A 109 -20.79 14.47 3.35
N ARG A 110 -19.82 13.65 3.80
CA ARG A 110 -18.45 14.09 4.15
C ARG A 110 -17.43 13.04 3.69
N PRO A 111 -16.30 13.41 3.06
CA PRO A 111 -15.35 12.44 2.54
C PRO A 111 -14.42 11.95 3.66
N ARG A 112 -14.86 10.96 4.45
CA ARG A 112 -13.92 10.00 5.06
C ARG A 112 -13.96 8.77 4.17
N ARG A 113 -12.96 8.59 3.30
CA ARG A 113 -12.93 7.44 2.39
C ARG A 113 -11.57 6.76 2.49
N ALA A 114 -11.47 5.70 3.29
CA ALA A 114 -10.50 4.66 2.99
C ALA A 114 -10.87 4.08 1.62
N ALA A 115 -9.90 4.04 0.70
CA ALA A 115 -10.04 3.42 -0.59
C ALA A 115 -9.60 1.95 -0.46
N VAL A 116 -10.57 1.03 -0.52
CA VAL A 116 -10.29 -0.36 -0.88
C VAL A 116 -9.65 -0.35 -2.27
N GLY A 117 -8.57 -1.13 -2.40
CA GLY A 117 -7.57 -1.06 -3.48
C GLY A 117 -8.13 -0.93 -4.89
N ARG A 118 -7.56 0.00 -5.64
CA ARG A 118 -7.74 0.13 -7.09
C ARG A 118 -6.38 0.14 -7.79
N LEU A 119 -5.51 -0.80 -7.45
CA LEU A 119 -4.22 -1.01 -8.14
C LEU A 119 -4.17 -2.30 -8.98
N HIS A 120 -5.28 -3.04 -9.09
CA HIS A 120 -5.30 -4.32 -9.81
C HIS A 120 -5.74 -4.24 -11.28
N ASP A 121 -6.13 -3.06 -11.78
CA ASP A 121 -6.58 -2.88 -13.18
C ASP A 121 -5.42 -2.64 -14.17
N GLY A 122 -4.18 -2.51 -13.66
CA GLY A 122 -2.96 -2.37 -14.48
C GLY A 122 -2.29 -3.69 -14.85
N TYR A 123 -2.71 -4.81 -14.25
CA TYR A 123 -2.15 -6.15 -14.51
C TYR A 123 -3.19 -7.07 -15.15
N ARG A 124 -3.90 -6.58 -16.16
CA ARG A 124 -4.47 -7.47 -17.17
C ARG A 124 -3.30 -7.87 -18.06
N SER A 125 -2.80 -9.08 -17.87
CA SER A 125 -1.97 -9.71 -18.89
C SER A 125 -2.80 -9.74 -20.16
N ASP A 126 -2.44 -8.87 -21.10
CA ASP A 126 -2.93 -8.96 -22.45
C ASP A 126 -2.42 -10.30 -23.01
N ARG A 127 -3.31 -11.30 -23.07
CA ARG A 127 -3.04 -12.60 -23.69
C ARG A 127 -3.11 -12.54 -25.22
N SER A 128 -2.95 -11.36 -25.82
CA SER A 128 -2.88 -11.21 -27.28
C SER A 128 -1.61 -10.50 -27.74
N ALA A 129 -0.46 -11.15 -27.54
CA ALA A 129 0.74 -10.88 -28.35
C ALA A 129 1.10 -12.16 -29.11
N PRO A 130 1.47 -12.07 -30.40
CA PRO A 130 1.77 -13.24 -31.21
C PRO A 130 3.06 -13.92 -30.74
N ASP A 131 3.05 -15.25 -30.76
CA ASP A 131 4.22 -16.10 -30.59
C ASP A 131 5.26 -15.74 -31.65
N ASP A 132 6.34 -15.04 -31.29
CA ASP A 132 7.62 -15.04 -32.01
C ASP A 132 8.65 -14.16 -31.28
N ALA A 133 9.54 -14.79 -30.50
CA ALA A 133 10.91 -14.34 -30.29
C ALA A 133 11.75 -15.45 -29.63
N GLY A 134 12.86 -15.79 -30.29
CA GLY A 134 13.70 -16.94 -30.00
C GLY A 134 14.27 -17.04 -28.58
N VAL A 135 14.43 -18.30 -28.17
CA VAL A 135 15.26 -18.76 -27.07
C VAL A 135 16.69 -18.24 -27.24
N ALA A 136 17.19 -17.49 -26.25
CA ALA A 136 18.61 -17.29 -26.03
C ALA A 136 18.91 -17.65 -24.57
N GLY A 137 19.61 -18.77 -24.37
CA GLY A 137 20.10 -19.22 -23.08
C GLY A 137 21.22 -18.31 -22.54
N GLY A 138 21.35 -18.30 -21.21
CA GLY A 138 22.35 -17.49 -20.51
C GLY A 138 22.54 -17.96 -19.07
N ASP A 139 23.31 -19.03 -18.95
CA ASP A 139 24.20 -19.49 -17.87
C ASP A 139 23.88 -19.18 -16.39
N SER A 140 23.77 -20.27 -15.61
CA SER A 140 23.67 -20.31 -14.16
C SER A 140 25.02 -20.02 -13.50
N GLY A 141 25.18 -18.80 -12.95
CA GLY A 141 26.30 -18.45 -12.10
C GLY A 141 26.24 -19.16 -10.74
N ALA A 142 27.08 -20.18 -10.58
CA ALA A 142 27.28 -20.93 -9.33
C ALA A 142 27.92 -20.09 -8.21
N ILE A 143 27.41 -20.26 -6.99
CA ILE A 143 27.94 -19.69 -5.75
C ILE A 143 29.15 -20.54 -5.29
N PRO A 144 30.36 -19.98 -5.13
CA PRO A 144 31.48 -20.76 -4.60
C PRO A 144 31.36 -20.91 -3.07
N ARG A 145 31.35 -22.16 -2.61
CA ARG A 145 31.53 -22.51 -1.19
C ARG A 145 32.99 -22.20 -0.80
N ARG A 146 33.19 -21.49 0.32
CA ARG A 146 34.51 -21.43 0.97
C ARG A 146 34.72 -22.72 1.77
N ALA A 147 35.84 -23.38 1.51
CA ALA A 147 36.43 -24.39 2.37
C ALA A 147 37.57 -23.74 3.15
N GLU A 148 37.70 -24.19 4.40
CA GLU A 148 38.74 -23.91 5.42
C GLU A 148 38.70 -22.55 6.14
#